data_AF-A0A7C6AQD4-F1
#
_entry.id   AF-A0A7C6AQD4-F1
#
_cell.length_a   1.000
_cell.length_b   1.000
_cell.length_c   1.000
_cell.angle_alpha   90.00
_cell.angle_beta   90.00
_cell.angle_gamma   90.00
#
_symmetry.space_group_name_H-M   'P 1'
#
loop_
_entity.id
_entity.type
_entity.pdbx_description
1 polymer ?
#
loop_
_entity_poly.entity_id
_entity_poly.type
_entity_poly.pdbx_seq_one_letter_code
_entity_poly.pdbx_strand_id
1 'polypeptide(L)'
;MTDQDFEFVADVLARTRRDRALVQSLLADPDSRDHLLDHPDLFAAILCTEGLAPFSANLFFYVLVRRAFLRFDLTDPLLADYCSSLLITFITYHSEPEEREPTHFAYLIDHLRALSEASRREVFFLHHQLGNYSLFLTGMFPGYVRYQARHHFGPGFRYYEDLGAMSFQIAARHEIAASADLADLLEELAINFRSARRALNHMAEGYLRLGDELERLVVRVGAGQASS
;
A
#
# COMPACT_ATOMS: atom_id res chain seq x y z
N MET A 1 -7.13 6.75 10.86
CA MET A 1 -6.24 6.95 12.02
C MET A 1 -7.00 6.61 13.29
N THR A 2 -6.33 5.99 14.25
CA THR A 2 -6.88 5.63 15.58
C THR A 2 -6.47 6.64 16.64
N ASP A 3 -7.10 6.64 17.82
CA ASP A 3 -6.70 7.52 18.94
C ASP A 3 -5.21 7.37 19.28
N GLN A 4 -4.70 6.15 19.17
CA GLN A 4 -3.29 5.86 19.35
C GLN A 4 -2.39 6.57 18.33
N ASP A 5 -2.81 6.65 17.06
CA ASP A 5 -2.09 7.40 16.03
C ASP A 5 -2.02 8.89 16.39
N PHE A 6 -3.12 9.46 16.87
CA PHE A 6 -3.17 10.86 17.30
C PHE A 6 -2.21 11.13 18.46
N GLU A 7 -2.21 10.26 19.47
CA GLU A 7 -1.31 10.39 20.61
C GLU A 7 0.16 10.25 20.20
N PHE A 8 0.48 9.26 19.36
CA PHE A 8 1.84 9.05 18.87
C PHE A 8 2.36 10.25 18.07
N VAL A 9 1.59 10.76 17.10
CA VAL A 9 2.01 11.91 16.31
C VAL A 9 2.17 13.16 17.17
N ALA A 10 1.26 13.37 18.13
CA ALA A 10 1.36 14.48 19.06
C ALA A 10 2.61 14.37 19.96
N ASP A 11 2.97 13.17 20.42
CA ASP A 11 4.18 12.92 21.20
C ASP A 11 5.46 13.17 20.41
N VAL A 12 5.47 12.85 19.13
CA VAL A 12 6.64 13.02 18.26
C VAL A 12 6.84 14.48 17.87
N LEU A 13 5.77 15.20 17.51
CA LEU A 13 5.88 16.54 16.91
C LEU A 13 5.74 17.69 17.91
N ALA A 14 5.14 17.46 19.09
CA ALA A 14 5.01 18.51 20.09
C ALA A 14 6.36 18.81 20.75
N ARG A 15 6.78 20.09 20.70
CA ARG A 15 7.99 20.55 21.40
C ARG A 15 7.77 20.75 22.90
N THR A 16 6.53 21.02 23.29
CA THR A 16 6.12 21.22 24.69
C THR A 16 4.75 20.58 24.97
N ARG A 17 4.42 20.41 26.26
CA ARG A 17 3.09 19.90 26.68
C ARG A 17 1.93 20.77 26.17
N ARG A 18 2.14 22.08 25.97
CA ARG A 18 1.12 22.98 25.41
C ARG A 18 0.94 22.80 23.91
N ASP A 19 2.00 22.44 23.20
CA ASP A 19 1.96 22.22 21.74
C ASP A 19 1.24 20.92 21.38
N ARG A 20 1.14 19.96 22.30
CA ARG A 20 0.44 18.68 22.09
C ARG A 20 -1.01 18.89 21.64
N ALA A 21 -1.75 19.77 22.33
CA ALA A 21 -3.14 20.07 21.98
C ALA A 21 -3.27 20.76 20.61
N LEU A 22 -2.27 21.58 20.23
CA LEU A 22 -2.23 22.22 18.92
C LEU A 22 -1.99 21.17 17.82
N VAL A 23 -1.02 20.26 18.00
CA VAL A 23 -0.78 19.17 17.04
C VAL A 23 -2.03 18.29 16.88
N GLN A 24 -2.70 17.95 17.98
CA GLN A 24 -3.96 17.20 17.91
C GLN A 24 -5.06 17.95 17.14
N SER A 25 -5.19 19.27 17.32
CA SER A 25 -6.14 20.06 16.53
C SER A 25 -5.81 20.11 15.05
N LEU A 26 -4.53 20.19 14.70
CA LEU A 26 -4.05 20.22 13.31
C LEU A 26 -4.18 18.84 12.64
N LEU A 27 -4.09 17.74 13.40
CA LEU A 27 -4.37 16.40 12.87
C LEU A 27 -5.86 16.16 12.59
N ALA A 28 -6.74 16.83 13.34
CA ALA A 28 -8.17 16.76 13.11
C ALA A 28 -8.62 17.57 11.88
N ASP A 29 -7.81 18.54 11.46
CA ASP A 29 -8.03 19.35 10.27
C ASP A 29 -7.45 18.66 9.01
N PRO A 30 -8.27 18.30 8.00
CA PRO A 30 -7.79 17.58 6.82
C PRO A 30 -6.66 18.28 6.06
N ASP A 31 -6.74 19.60 5.91
CA ASP A 31 -5.76 20.40 5.15
C ASP A 31 -4.39 20.43 5.84
N SER A 32 -4.39 20.55 7.18
CA SER A 32 -3.17 20.60 7.97
C SER A 32 -2.58 19.21 8.27
N ARG A 33 -3.41 18.17 8.30
CA ARG A 33 -3.01 16.81 8.65
C ARG A 33 -1.94 16.27 7.72
N ASP A 34 -2.08 16.43 6.41
CA ASP A 34 -1.11 15.86 5.46
C ASP A 34 0.28 16.46 5.65
N HIS A 35 0.36 17.76 5.94
CA HIS A 35 1.63 18.43 6.27
C HIS A 35 2.29 17.90 7.54
N LEU A 36 1.49 17.51 8.54
CA LEU A 36 2.00 16.86 9.75
C LEU A 36 2.47 15.43 9.47
N LEU A 37 1.72 14.68 8.66
CA LEU A 37 2.08 13.31 8.30
C LEU A 37 3.32 13.25 7.38
N ASP A 38 3.58 14.32 6.63
CA ASP A 38 4.78 14.50 5.80
C ASP A 38 6.04 14.90 6.63
N HIS A 39 5.90 15.17 7.93
CA HIS A 39 6.98 15.71 8.75
C HIS A 39 8.15 14.71 8.88
N PRO A 40 9.40 15.13 8.62
CA PRO A 40 10.55 14.21 8.62
C PRO A 40 10.81 13.56 9.97
N ASP A 41 10.54 14.25 11.08
CA ASP A 41 10.71 13.69 12.42
C ASP A 41 9.69 12.59 12.72
N LEU A 42 8.48 12.66 12.15
CA LEU A 42 7.49 11.59 12.27
C LEU A 42 7.96 10.33 11.55
N PHE A 43 8.44 10.49 10.32
CA PHE A 43 9.03 9.39 9.55
C PHE A 43 10.21 8.75 10.31
N ALA A 44 11.12 9.56 10.85
CA ALA A 44 12.26 9.06 11.62
C ALA A 44 11.82 8.31 12.89
N ALA A 45 10.85 8.86 13.64
CA ALA A 45 10.32 8.22 14.84
C ALA A 45 9.67 6.86 14.54
N ILE A 46 8.89 6.76 13.46
CA ILE A 46 8.26 5.51 13.03
C ILE A 46 9.31 4.43 12.72
N LEU A 47 10.41 4.79 12.03
CA LEU A 47 11.47 3.82 11.71
C LEU A 47 12.33 3.42 12.91
N CYS A 48 12.48 4.30 13.90
CA CYS A 48 13.26 4.02 15.11
C CYS A 48 12.44 3.30 16.19
N THR A 49 11.12 3.23 16.05
CA THR A 49 10.24 2.56 17.02
C THR A 49 10.17 1.07 16.75
N GLU A 50 10.46 0.25 17.77
CA GLU A 50 10.30 -1.19 17.69
C GLU A 50 8.80 -1.60 17.79
N GLY A 51 8.37 -2.48 16.89
CA GLY A 51 6.98 -2.96 16.84
C GLY A 51 6.00 -1.96 16.18
N LEU A 52 4.70 -2.29 16.25
CA LEU A 52 3.58 -1.37 15.91
C LEU A 52 2.72 -1.07 17.14
N ALA A 53 3.09 -1.58 18.32
CA ALA A 53 2.33 -1.33 19.53
C ALA A 53 2.10 0.16 19.85
N PRO A 54 2.90 1.14 19.36
CA PRO A 54 2.63 2.57 19.56
C PRO A 54 1.76 3.25 18.49
N PHE A 55 1.48 2.62 17.35
CA PHE A 55 0.72 3.21 16.23
C PHE A 55 0.11 2.15 15.29
N SER A 56 -0.98 2.48 14.61
CA SER A 56 -1.64 1.57 13.70
C SER A 56 -0.78 1.22 12.47
N ALA A 57 -1.05 0.06 11.87
CA ALA A 57 -0.46 -0.32 10.58
C ALA A 57 -0.79 0.70 9.48
N ASN A 58 -1.97 1.33 9.54
CA ASN A 58 -2.36 2.38 8.61
C ASN A 58 -1.43 3.58 8.71
N LEU A 59 -1.17 4.12 9.91
CA LEU A 59 -0.24 5.24 10.08
C LEU A 59 1.18 4.85 9.61
N PHE A 60 1.63 3.64 9.97
CA PHE A 60 2.93 3.12 9.56
C PHE A 60 3.08 3.11 8.03
N PHE A 61 2.19 2.42 7.32
CA PHE A 61 2.30 2.31 5.87
C PHE A 61 2.00 3.65 5.18
N TYR A 62 1.09 4.48 5.71
CA TYR A 62 0.81 5.80 5.16
C TYR A 62 2.07 6.66 5.12
N VAL A 63 2.75 6.83 6.26
CA VAL A 63 3.93 7.71 6.33
C VAL A 63 5.07 7.18 5.44
N LEU A 64 5.26 5.86 5.38
CA LEU A 64 6.29 5.25 4.52
C LEU A 64 5.98 5.40 3.02
N VAL A 65 4.75 5.10 2.61
CA VAL A 65 4.28 5.24 1.22
C VAL A 65 4.33 6.69 0.81
N ARG A 66 3.77 7.59 1.63
CA ARG A 66 3.74 9.03 1.39
C ARG A 66 5.13 9.61 1.18
N ARG A 67 6.08 9.27 2.07
CA ARG A 67 7.48 9.67 1.93
C ARG A 67 8.12 9.18 0.63
N ALA A 68 7.80 7.97 0.20
CA ALA A 68 8.29 7.45 -1.07
C ALA A 68 7.60 8.11 -2.27
N PHE A 69 6.30 8.33 -2.22
CA PHE A 69 5.49 8.92 -3.29
C PHE A 69 5.94 10.35 -3.60
N LEU A 70 6.20 11.16 -2.58
CA LEU A 70 6.75 12.51 -2.75
C LEU A 70 8.13 12.53 -3.43
N ARG A 71 8.93 11.45 -3.36
CA ARG A 71 10.20 11.33 -4.10
C ARG A 71 10.03 11.02 -5.58
N PHE A 72 8.85 10.55 -5.97
CA PHE A 72 8.50 10.18 -7.33
C PHE A 72 7.42 11.10 -7.92
N ASP A 73 7.27 12.30 -7.34
CA ASP A 73 6.32 13.34 -7.76
C ASP A 73 4.84 12.90 -7.71
N LEU A 74 4.51 11.93 -6.84
CA LEU A 74 3.14 11.52 -6.55
C LEU A 74 2.67 12.26 -5.30
N THR A 75 1.95 13.37 -5.50
CA THR A 75 1.60 14.30 -4.41
C THR A 75 0.19 14.10 -3.85
N ASP A 76 -0.67 13.32 -4.50
CA ASP A 76 -2.02 13.05 -4.02
C ASP A 76 -1.98 12.21 -2.71
N PRO A 77 -2.51 12.74 -1.58
CA PRO A 77 -2.63 12.00 -0.33
C PRO A 77 -3.52 10.76 -0.44
N LEU A 78 -4.54 10.78 -1.29
CA LEU A 78 -5.47 9.66 -1.45
C LEU A 78 -4.79 8.46 -2.11
N LEU A 79 -3.89 8.70 -3.06
CA LEU A 79 -3.03 7.64 -3.61
C LEU A 79 -2.19 6.95 -2.53
N ALA A 80 -1.62 7.73 -1.60
CA ALA A 80 -0.82 7.17 -0.52
C ALA A 80 -1.70 6.33 0.42
N ASP A 81 -2.85 6.86 0.84
CA ASP A 81 -3.81 6.15 1.71
C ASP A 81 -4.32 4.84 1.08
N TYR A 82 -4.68 4.89 -0.21
CA TYR A 82 -5.10 3.70 -0.95
C TYR A 82 -4.00 2.65 -1.02
N CYS A 83 -2.77 3.06 -1.35
CA CYS A 83 -1.65 2.13 -1.44
C CYS A 83 -1.28 1.56 -0.06
N SER A 84 -1.38 2.33 1.02
CA SER A 84 -1.18 1.83 2.38
C SER A 84 -2.21 0.78 2.76
N SER A 85 -3.48 1.02 2.46
CA SER A 85 -4.56 0.05 2.66
C SER A 85 -4.32 -1.23 1.84
N LEU A 86 -3.94 -1.09 0.56
CA LEU A 86 -3.57 -2.20 -0.31
C LEU A 86 -2.43 -3.02 0.29
N LEU A 87 -1.36 -2.39 0.76
CA LEU A 87 -0.23 -3.10 1.37
C LEU A 87 -0.66 -3.90 2.60
N ILE A 88 -1.47 -3.30 3.48
CA ILE A 88 -2.00 -3.98 4.66
C ILE A 88 -2.84 -5.19 4.25
N THR A 89 -3.76 -5.02 3.29
CA THR A 89 -4.59 -6.13 2.80
C THR A 89 -3.74 -7.30 2.32
N PHE A 90 -2.76 -7.07 1.46
CA PHE A 90 -1.97 -8.18 0.92
C PHE A 90 -0.99 -8.76 1.94
N ILE A 91 -0.39 -7.96 2.80
CA ILE A 91 0.51 -8.48 3.85
C ILE A 91 -0.27 -9.36 4.82
N THR A 92 -1.43 -8.92 5.28
CA THR A 92 -2.30 -9.71 6.16
C THR A 92 -2.78 -10.99 5.45
N TYR A 93 -3.18 -10.91 4.19
CA TYR A 93 -3.61 -12.08 3.43
C TYR A 93 -2.50 -13.15 3.32
N HIS A 94 -1.27 -12.74 3.04
CA HIS A 94 -0.12 -13.67 2.95
C HIS A 94 0.41 -14.13 4.32
N SER A 95 -0.21 -13.68 5.43
CA SER A 95 0.18 -14.06 6.80
C SER A 95 -0.53 -15.30 7.31
N GLU A 96 -1.61 -15.74 6.66
CA GLU A 96 -2.44 -16.83 7.17
C GLU A 96 -1.75 -18.20 6.94
N PRO A 97 -1.63 -19.05 7.99
CA PRO A 97 -0.70 -20.18 7.97
C PRO A 97 -1.16 -21.45 7.22
N GLU A 98 -2.27 -21.48 6.48
CA GLU A 98 -2.77 -22.73 5.89
C GLU A 98 -3.10 -22.69 4.39
N GLU A 99 -2.61 -23.75 3.73
CA GLU A 99 -2.83 -24.20 2.35
C GLU A 99 -1.92 -23.61 1.27
N ARG A 100 -0.73 -24.24 1.09
CA ARG A 100 0.12 -24.23 -0.12
C ARG A 100 -0.31 -23.18 -1.16
N GLU A 101 -0.01 -21.92 -0.85
CA GLU A 101 -0.39 -20.77 -1.67
C GLU A 101 0.01 -21.02 -3.13
N PRO A 102 -0.89 -20.82 -4.09
CA PRO A 102 -0.50 -20.78 -5.48
C PRO A 102 0.64 -19.78 -5.62
N THR A 103 1.71 -20.15 -6.34
CA THR A 103 2.77 -19.18 -6.68
C THR A 103 2.13 -17.89 -7.20
N HIS A 104 2.78 -16.74 -7.01
CA HIS A 104 2.23 -15.46 -7.50
C HIS A 104 1.73 -15.52 -8.96
N PHE A 105 2.40 -16.33 -9.78
CA PHE A 105 1.97 -16.63 -11.13
C PHE A 105 0.65 -17.40 -11.24
N ALA A 106 0.42 -18.42 -10.40
CA ALA A 106 -0.83 -19.17 -10.37
C ALA A 106 -2.02 -18.30 -9.93
N TYR A 107 -1.84 -17.45 -8.90
CA TYR A 107 -2.87 -16.47 -8.50
C TYR A 107 -3.31 -15.57 -9.67
N LEU A 108 -2.33 -15.06 -10.43
CA LEU A 108 -2.58 -14.28 -11.64
C LEU A 108 -3.37 -15.08 -12.68
N ILE A 109 -2.94 -16.31 -13.00
CA ILE A 109 -3.60 -17.14 -14.01
C ILE A 109 -5.05 -17.45 -13.63
N ASP A 110 -5.33 -17.67 -12.35
CA ASP A 110 -6.69 -17.94 -11.89
C ASP A 110 -7.60 -16.72 -12.03
N HIS A 111 -7.10 -15.52 -11.74
CA HIS A 111 -7.84 -14.27 -11.97
C HIS A 111 -8.08 -13.99 -13.46
N LEU A 112 -7.07 -14.25 -14.32
CA LEU A 112 -7.22 -14.12 -15.76
C LEU A 112 -8.22 -15.12 -16.34
N ARG A 113 -8.27 -16.34 -15.79
CA ARG A 113 -9.28 -17.35 -16.18
C ARG A 113 -10.66 -16.91 -15.76
N ALA A 114 -10.82 -16.43 -14.52
CA ALA A 114 -12.09 -15.93 -14.01
C ALA A 114 -12.66 -14.79 -14.87
N LEU A 115 -11.81 -13.92 -15.42
CA LEU A 115 -12.25 -12.84 -16.32
C LEU A 115 -12.96 -13.35 -17.59
N SER A 116 -12.63 -14.54 -18.09
CA SER A 116 -13.23 -15.07 -19.31
C SER A 116 -14.71 -15.45 -19.17
N GLU A 117 -15.15 -15.70 -17.93
CA GLU A 117 -16.51 -16.13 -17.60
C GLU A 117 -17.26 -15.10 -16.73
N ALA A 118 -16.60 -13.98 -16.40
CA ALA A 118 -17.09 -12.99 -15.46
C ALA A 118 -18.31 -12.21 -15.97
N SER A 119 -19.28 -12.04 -15.09
CA SER A 119 -20.33 -11.03 -15.25
C SER A 119 -19.76 -9.62 -15.21
N ARG A 120 -20.54 -8.64 -15.70
CA ARG A 120 -20.13 -7.23 -15.70
C ARG A 120 -19.69 -6.73 -14.32
N ARG A 121 -20.38 -7.14 -13.26
CA ARG A 121 -20.03 -6.80 -11.88
C ARG A 121 -18.71 -7.43 -11.45
N GLU A 122 -18.49 -8.70 -11.77
CA GLU A 122 -17.25 -9.43 -11.43
C GLU A 122 -16.04 -8.88 -12.17
N VAL A 123 -16.21 -8.42 -13.41
CA VAL A 123 -15.15 -7.77 -14.21
C VAL A 123 -14.52 -6.59 -13.45
N PHE A 124 -15.33 -5.75 -12.78
CA PHE A 124 -14.79 -4.67 -11.94
C PHE A 124 -13.87 -5.19 -10.83
N PHE A 125 -14.36 -6.14 -10.03
CA PHE A 125 -13.59 -6.66 -8.89
C PHE A 125 -12.33 -7.38 -9.34
N LEU A 126 -12.41 -8.16 -10.43
CA LEU A 126 -11.26 -8.87 -10.98
C LEU A 126 -10.20 -7.90 -11.51
N HIS A 127 -10.58 -6.85 -12.24
CA HIS A 127 -9.62 -5.84 -12.69
C HIS A 127 -9.06 -5.01 -11.54
N HIS A 128 -9.88 -4.62 -10.57
CA HIS A 128 -9.40 -3.95 -9.36
C HIS A 128 -8.35 -4.81 -8.62
N GLN A 129 -8.63 -6.09 -8.42
CA GLN A 129 -7.68 -7.02 -7.79
C GLN A 129 -6.42 -7.25 -8.63
N LEU A 130 -6.53 -7.41 -9.95
CA LEU A 130 -5.37 -7.56 -10.84
C LEU A 130 -4.46 -6.31 -10.85
N GLY A 131 -5.06 -5.12 -10.82
CA GLY A 131 -4.34 -3.85 -10.67
C GLY A 131 -3.56 -3.81 -9.37
N ASN A 132 -4.26 -4.05 -8.25
CA ASN A 132 -3.68 -4.03 -6.92
C ASN A 132 -2.57 -5.05 -6.75
N TYR A 133 -2.84 -6.27 -7.20
CA TYR A 133 -1.89 -7.36 -7.13
C TYR A 133 -0.62 -7.08 -7.94
N SER A 134 -0.77 -6.55 -9.16
CA SER A 134 0.37 -6.19 -10.00
C SER A 134 1.20 -5.08 -9.36
N LEU A 135 0.55 -4.09 -8.74
CA LEU A 135 1.23 -3.00 -8.03
C LEU A 135 1.95 -3.51 -6.78
N PHE A 136 1.29 -4.34 -5.97
CA PHE A 136 1.86 -4.99 -4.80
C PHE A 136 3.08 -5.85 -5.15
N LEU A 137 2.94 -6.78 -6.09
CA LEU A 137 3.99 -7.71 -6.48
C LEU A 137 5.22 -6.99 -7.03
N THR A 138 5.01 -6.03 -7.95
CA THR A 138 6.12 -5.31 -8.57
C THR A 138 6.72 -4.23 -7.69
N GLY A 139 5.96 -3.69 -6.74
CA GLY A 139 6.43 -2.74 -5.75
C GLY A 139 7.17 -3.41 -4.60
N MET A 140 6.59 -4.43 -3.98
CA MET A 140 7.12 -5.02 -2.75
C MET A 140 8.10 -6.17 -3.00
N PHE A 141 7.98 -6.89 -4.11
CA PHE A 141 8.80 -8.09 -4.40
C PHE A 141 9.54 -8.00 -5.75
N PRO A 142 10.30 -6.92 -6.00
CA PRO A 142 11.01 -6.71 -7.25
C PRO A 142 12.05 -7.81 -7.52
N GLY A 143 12.66 -8.38 -6.47
CA GLY A 143 13.63 -9.48 -6.56
C GLY A 143 12.99 -10.77 -7.07
N TYR A 144 11.81 -11.09 -6.57
CA TYR A 144 11.02 -12.24 -7.02
C TYR A 144 10.65 -12.12 -8.51
N VAL A 145 10.15 -10.96 -8.94
CA VAL A 145 9.80 -10.71 -10.35
C VAL A 145 11.03 -10.87 -11.26
N ARG A 146 12.19 -10.31 -10.87
CA ARG A 146 13.46 -10.48 -11.60
C ARG A 146 13.89 -11.95 -11.67
N TYR A 147 13.76 -12.68 -10.56
CA TYR A 147 14.16 -14.07 -10.47
C TYR A 147 13.28 -14.96 -11.36
N GLN A 148 11.97 -14.83 -11.27
CA GLN A 148 10.98 -15.58 -12.08
C GLN A 148 11.19 -15.36 -13.59
N ALA A 149 11.34 -14.10 -14.01
CA ALA A 149 11.52 -13.77 -15.42
C ALA A 149 12.81 -14.33 -16.03
N ARG A 150 13.85 -14.54 -15.20
CA ARG A 150 15.14 -15.09 -15.64
C ARG A 150 15.19 -16.61 -15.64
N HIS A 151 14.53 -17.28 -14.69
CA HIS A 151 14.76 -18.69 -14.40
C HIS A 151 13.55 -19.60 -14.64
N HIS A 152 12.33 -19.06 -14.72
CA HIS A 152 11.11 -19.86 -14.71
C HIS A 152 10.12 -19.49 -15.83
N PHE A 153 10.56 -18.74 -16.85
CA PHE A 153 9.71 -18.22 -17.93
C PHE A 153 8.50 -17.39 -17.45
N GLY A 154 8.54 -16.90 -16.20
CA GLY A 154 7.50 -16.05 -15.66
C GLY A 154 7.49 -14.67 -16.31
N PRO A 155 6.39 -13.91 -16.20
CA PRO A 155 6.32 -12.58 -16.77
C PRO A 155 7.30 -11.61 -16.10
N GLY A 156 7.91 -10.72 -16.88
CA GLY A 156 8.75 -9.64 -16.37
C GLY A 156 7.96 -8.41 -15.94
N PHE A 157 8.66 -7.39 -15.42
CA PHE A 157 8.03 -6.13 -14.97
C PHE A 157 7.08 -5.50 -15.99
N ARG A 158 7.48 -5.43 -17.27
CA ARG A 158 6.66 -4.82 -18.31
C ARG A 158 5.27 -5.47 -18.42
N TYR A 159 5.19 -6.79 -18.27
CA TYR A 159 3.91 -7.49 -18.32
C TYR A 159 3.00 -7.04 -17.17
N TYR A 160 3.51 -7.03 -15.94
CA TYR A 160 2.72 -6.60 -14.78
C TYR A 160 2.40 -5.11 -14.80
N GLU A 161 3.28 -4.29 -15.36
CA GLU A 161 3.02 -2.86 -15.59
C GLU A 161 1.85 -2.65 -16.55
N ASP A 162 1.91 -3.32 -17.71
CA ASP A 162 0.87 -3.21 -18.74
C ASP A 162 -0.47 -3.77 -18.21
N LEU A 163 -0.43 -4.93 -17.55
CA LEU A 163 -1.60 -5.57 -16.94
C LEU A 163 -2.22 -4.73 -15.84
N GLY A 164 -1.39 -4.21 -14.92
CA GLY A 164 -1.86 -3.44 -13.77
C GLY A 164 -2.46 -2.11 -14.19
N ALA A 165 -1.77 -1.36 -15.05
CA ALA A 165 -2.25 -0.09 -15.59
C ALA A 165 -3.56 -0.28 -16.38
N MET A 166 -3.63 -1.29 -17.27
CA MET A 166 -4.85 -1.61 -18.00
C MET A 166 -6.00 -1.97 -17.06
N SER A 167 -5.74 -2.79 -16.03
CA SER A 167 -6.78 -3.25 -15.12
C SER A 167 -7.34 -2.09 -14.29
N PHE A 168 -6.49 -1.20 -13.79
CA PHE A 168 -6.97 0.02 -13.14
C PHE A 168 -7.77 0.92 -14.10
N GLN A 169 -7.32 1.08 -15.35
CA GLN A 169 -8.05 1.85 -16.35
C GLN A 169 -9.45 1.28 -16.63
N ILE A 170 -9.58 -0.05 -16.72
CA ILE A 170 -10.88 -0.71 -16.92
C ILE A 170 -11.76 -0.55 -15.67
N ALA A 171 -11.19 -0.75 -14.48
CA ALA A 171 -11.90 -0.62 -13.22
C ALA A 171 -12.41 0.83 -13.01
N ALA A 172 -11.58 1.84 -13.30
CA ALA A 172 -11.92 3.26 -13.19
C ALA A 172 -13.14 3.65 -14.02
N ARG A 173 -13.32 3.04 -15.20
CA ARG A 173 -14.44 3.31 -16.12
C ARG A 173 -15.72 2.55 -15.78
N HIS A 174 -15.70 1.71 -14.74
CA HIS A 174 -16.85 0.94 -14.33
C HIS A 174 -17.78 1.76 -13.42
N GLU A 175 -19.10 1.54 -13.51
CA GLU A 175 -20.11 2.27 -12.72
C GLU A 175 -19.91 2.12 -11.20
N ILE A 176 -19.34 0.99 -10.77
CA ILE A 176 -19.01 0.73 -9.37
C ILE A 176 -17.93 1.69 -8.87
N ALA A 177 -16.90 1.98 -9.68
CA ALA A 177 -15.84 2.92 -9.30
C ALA A 177 -16.41 4.34 -9.12
N ALA A 178 -17.30 4.77 -10.02
CA ALA A 178 -17.97 6.05 -9.90
C ALA A 178 -18.85 6.12 -8.64
N SER A 179 -19.60 5.05 -8.32
CA SER A 179 -20.44 5.02 -7.12
C SER A 179 -19.67 4.96 -5.79
N ALA A 180 -18.38 4.62 -5.84
CA ALA A 180 -17.51 4.47 -4.68
C ALA A 180 -16.47 5.60 -4.58
N ASP A 181 -16.56 6.65 -5.42
CA ASP A 181 -15.58 7.74 -5.51
C ASP A 181 -14.14 7.25 -5.76
N LEU A 182 -13.99 6.12 -6.47
CA LEU A 182 -12.70 5.51 -6.81
C LEU A 182 -12.27 5.77 -8.26
N ALA A 183 -13.15 6.30 -9.11
CA ALA A 183 -12.88 6.43 -10.54
C ALA A 183 -11.60 7.23 -10.83
N ASP A 184 -11.50 8.45 -10.28
CA ASP A 184 -10.36 9.35 -10.49
C ASP A 184 -9.07 8.77 -9.91
N LEU A 185 -9.14 8.17 -8.72
CA LEU A 185 -8.00 7.54 -8.05
C LEU A 185 -7.44 6.37 -8.85
N LEU A 186 -8.31 5.49 -9.36
CA LEU A 186 -7.90 4.36 -10.18
C LEU A 186 -7.36 4.82 -11.54
N GLU A 187 -7.91 5.88 -12.13
CA GLU A 187 -7.37 6.47 -13.35
C GLU A 187 -5.98 7.06 -13.12
N GLU A 188 -5.76 7.77 -12.01
CA GLU A 188 -4.46 8.30 -11.64
C GLU A 188 -3.44 7.18 -11.43
N LEU A 189 -3.82 6.09 -10.73
CA LEU A 189 -2.97 4.91 -10.58
C LEU A 189 -2.66 4.23 -11.91
N ALA A 190 -3.62 4.18 -12.84
CA ALA A 190 -3.38 3.61 -14.17
C ALA A 190 -2.32 4.42 -14.94
N ILE A 191 -2.41 5.76 -14.92
CA ILE A 191 -1.47 6.67 -15.57
C ILE A 191 -0.08 6.58 -14.91
N ASN A 192 -0.06 6.60 -13.59
CA ASN A 192 1.17 6.67 -12.79
C ASN A 192 1.68 5.31 -12.33
N PHE A 193 1.16 4.20 -12.86
CA PHE A 193 1.43 2.85 -12.36
C PHE A 193 2.92 2.57 -12.21
N ARG A 194 3.70 2.92 -13.23
CA ARG A 194 5.16 2.74 -13.25
C ARG A 194 5.86 3.55 -12.17
N SER A 195 5.43 4.78 -11.93
CA SER A 195 5.99 5.63 -10.88
C SER A 195 5.60 5.11 -9.50
N ALA A 196 4.32 4.74 -9.32
CA ALA A 196 3.81 4.18 -8.07
C ALA A 196 4.56 2.91 -7.66
N ARG A 197 4.69 1.92 -8.54
CA ARG A 197 5.45 0.69 -8.23
C ARG A 197 6.92 0.97 -7.90
N ARG A 198 7.53 1.98 -8.53
CA ARG A 198 8.95 2.33 -8.29
C ARG A 198 9.10 3.02 -6.95
N ALA A 199 8.14 3.85 -6.56
CA ALA A 199 8.08 4.44 -5.23
C ALA A 199 7.90 3.36 -4.16
N LEU A 200 6.97 2.42 -4.36
CA LEU A 200 6.79 1.27 -3.45
C LEU A 200 8.05 0.39 -3.39
N ASN A 201 8.72 0.17 -4.52
CA ASN A 201 10.00 -0.54 -4.56
C ASN A 201 11.09 0.19 -3.77
N HIS A 202 11.20 1.50 -3.93
CA HIS A 202 12.13 2.31 -3.16
C HIS A 202 11.84 2.25 -1.65
N MET A 203 10.57 2.30 -1.26
CA MET A 203 10.12 2.15 0.12
C MET A 203 10.49 0.76 0.67
N ALA A 204 10.17 -0.30 -0.07
CA ALA A 204 10.43 -1.69 0.27
C ALA A 204 11.92 -1.97 0.49
N GLU A 205 12.78 -1.55 -0.45
CA GLU A 205 14.23 -1.78 -0.38
C GLU A 205 14.91 -0.85 0.63
N GLY A 206 14.45 0.40 0.73
CA GLY A 206 15.07 1.45 1.54
C GLY A 206 14.68 1.43 3.02
N TYR A 207 13.39 1.19 3.31
CA TYR A 207 12.83 1.35 4.65
C TYR A 207 12.51 0.02 5.33
N LEU A 208 12.04 -0.96 4.57
CA LEU A 208 11.59 -2.26 5.08
C LEU A 208 12.59 -3.40 4.87
N ARG A 209 13.67 -3.16 4.11
CA ARG A 209 14.75 -4.12 3.81
C ARG A 209 14.23 -5.56 3.61
N LEU A 210 13.19 -5.71 2.78
CA LEU A 210 12.41 -6.94 2.70
C LEU A 210 13.30 -8.17 2.41
N GLY A 211 13.60 -8.91 3.47
CA GLY A 211 14.28 -10.21 3.59
C GLY A 211 13.55 -11.02 4.68
N ASP A 212 14.26 -11.55 5.69
CA ASP A 212 13.66 -12.18 6.91
C ASP A 212 12.69 -11.25 7.69
N GLU A 213 12.56 -9.98 7.27
CA GLU A 213 11.67 -8.99 7.87
C GLU A 213 10.20 -9.12 7.45
N LEU A 214 9.85 -9.88 6.40
CA LEU A 214 8.44 -10.07 6.01
C LEU A 214 7.66 -10.80 7.11
N GLU A 215 8.22 -11.87 7.69
CA GLU A 215 7.61 -12.58 8.84
C GLU A 215 7.46 -11.66 10.05
N ARG A 216 8.43 -10.78 10.30
CA ARG A 216 8.33 -9.78 11.38
C ARG A 216 7.28 -8.71 11.08
N LEU A 217 7.15 -8.28 9.83
CA LEU A 217 6.16 -7.32 9.36
C LEU A 217 4.74 -7.90 9.46
N VAL A 218 4.59 -9.16 9.09
CA VAL A 218 3.38 -9.98 9.24
C VAL A 218 2.98 -10.11 10.71
N VAL A 219 3.91 -10.52 11.59
CA VAL A 219 3.66 -10.59 13.04
C VAL A 219 3.31 -9.21 13.60
N ARG A 220 3.98 -8.15 13.14
CA ARG A 220 3.71 -6.76 13.53
C ARG A 220 2.29 -6.32 13.15
N VAL A 221 1.85 -6.59 11.93
CA VAL A 221 0.51 -6.21 11.44
C VAL A 221 -0.57 -7.07 12.12
N GLY A 222 -0.35 -8.39 12.26
CA GLY A 222 -1.28 -9.30 12.92
C GLY A 222 -1.46 -9.03 14.42
N ALA A 223 -0.39 -8.69 15.15
CA ALA A 223 -0.46 -8.35 16.57
C ALA A 223 -1.19 -7.02 16.84
N GLY A 224 -1.12 -6.07 15.90
CA GLY A 224 -1.80 -4.77 16.00
C GLY A 224 -3.31 -4.84 15.82
N GLN A 225 -3.85 -5.85 15.12
CA GLN A 225 -5.29 -6.02 14.90
C GLN A 225 -6.00 -6.86 15.98
N ALA A 226 -5.27 -7.65 16.76
CA ALA A 226 -5.83 -8.46 17.85
C ALA A 226 -6.13 -7.66 19.14
N SER A 227 -5.79 -6.36 19.18
CA SER A 227 -5.96 -5.48 20.35
C SER A 227 -7.00 -4.37 20.16
N SER A 228 -7.83 -4.43 19.11
CA SER A 228 -8.95 -3.50 18.86
C SER A 228 -10.31 -4.15 19.09
#